data_AF-A0A9D9DP64-F1
#
_entry.id   AF-A0A9D9DP64-F1
#
_cell.length_a   1.000
_cell.length_b   1.000
_cell.length_c   1.000
_cell.angle_alpha   90.00
_cell.angle_beta   90.00
_cell.angle_gamma   90.00
#
_symmetry.space_group_name_H-M   'P 1'
#
loop_
_entity.id
_entity.type
_entity.pdbx_description
1 polymer ?
#
loop_
_entity_poly.entity_id
_entity_poly.type
_entity_poly.pdbx_seq_one_letter_code
_entity_poly.pdbx_strand_id
1 'polypeptide(L)'
;AGVLSEMIAHIVNGKNVEGAVKETMKTLKTYKGHEPVTALMEKAQKLAKSEVPPSEAIKKLGEGWVGDEAIAISTYCALKEPKDFAKAVKMAVNHNGDSDSTGAILGNILGAELGVEKIPEKWIKHVELSDELGQLAKDLYVKPQDIEDAAKRYPVSDLSNDF
;
A
#
# COMPACT_ATOMS: atom_id res chain seq x y z
N ALA A 1 0.12 10.12 -3.19
CA ALA A 1 -0.53 10.03 -1.86
C ALA A 1 -2.05 9.80 -1.95
N GLY A 2 -2.84 10.66 -2.62
CA GLY A 2 -4.32 10.57 -2.59
C GLY A 2 -4.93 9.23 -2.99
N VAL A 3 -4.44 8.59 -4.06
CA VAL A 3 -4.94 7.27 -4.53
C VAL A 3 -4.80 6.20 -3.45
N LEU A 4 -3.62 6.09 -2.82
CA LEU A 4 -3.40 5.10 -1.76
C LEU A 4 -4.35 5.35 -0.58
N SER A 5 -4.44 6.59 -0.09
CA SER A 5 -5.29 6.94 1.05
C SER A 5 -6.75 6.58 0.81
N GLU A 6 -7.27 6.87 -0.38
CA GLU A 6 -8.66 6.53 -0.74
C GLU A 6 -8.88 5.02 -0.89
N MET A 7 -7.91 4.30 -1.48
CA MET A 7 -7.98 2.84 -1.56
C MET A 7 -8.02 2.20 -0.16
N ILE A 8 -7.15 2.63 0.75
CA ILE A 8 -7.15 2.14 2.14
C ILE A 8 -8.47 2.47 2.83
N ALA A 9 -9.00 3.68 2.67
CA ALA A 9 -10.29 4.06 3.23
C ALA A 9 -11.42 3.15 2.72
N HIS A 10 -11.43 2.80 1.43
CA HIS A 10 -12.41 1.86 0.89
C HIS A 10 -12.24 0.44 1.43
N ILE A 11 -11.02 -0.03 1.57
CA ILE A 11 -10.71 -1.38 2.08
C ILE A 11 -11.15 -1.51 3.54
N VAL A 12 -10.78 -0.55 4.39
CA VAL A 12 -11.17 -0.51 5.80
C VAL A 12 -12.69 -0.41 5.97
N ASN A 13 -13.40 0.19 5.02
CA ASN A 13 -14.86 0.24 4.97
C ASN A 13 -15.51 -0.99 4.29
N GLY A 14 -14.78 -2.09 4.16
CA GLY A 14 -15.31 -3.40 3.76
C GLY A 14 -15.29 -3.70 2.27
N LYS A 15 -14.65 -2.88 1.43
CA LYS A 15 -14.41 -3.24 0.02
C LYS A 15 -13.20 -4.17 -0.09
N ASN A 16 -13.25 -5.07 -1.06
CA ASN A 16 -12.04 -5.77 -1.50
C ASN A 16 -11.17 -4.85 -2.38
N VAL A 17 -9.93 -5.27 -2.70
CA VAL A 17 -8.99 -4.45 -3.49
C VAL A 17 -9.56 -4.04 -4.85
N GLU A 18 -10.22 -4.95 -5.58
CA GLU A 18 -10.81 -4.59 -6.89
C GLU A 18 -11.91 -3.52 -6.74
N GLY A 19 -12.76 -3.65 -5.72
CA GLY A 19 -13.78 -2.66 -5.40
C GLY A 19 -13.20 -1.32 -4.97
N ALA A 20 -12.13 -1.32 -4.18
CA ALA A 20 -11.43 -0.11 -3.76
C ALA A 20 -10.80 0.62 -4.95
N VAL A 21 -10.04 -0.09 -5.79
CA VAL A 21 -9.46 0.47 -7.03
C VAL A 21 -10.55 1.08 -7.91
N LYS A 22 -11.67 0.38 -8.09
CA LYS A 22 -12.78 0.87 -8.93
C LYS A 22 -13.35 2.20 -8.43
N GLU A 23 -13.58 2.36 -7.13
CA GLU A 23 -14.11 3.61 -6.59
C GLU A 23 -13.07 4.73 -6.61
N THR A 24 -11.83 4.46 -6.19
CA THR A 24 -10.74 5.44 -6.25
C THR A 24 -10.50 5.94 -7.67
N MET A 25 -10.63 5.08 -8.68
CA MET A 25 -10.51 5.49 -10.09
C MET A 25 -11.61 6.45 -10.55
N LYS A 26 -12.81 6.40 -9.96
CA LYS A 26 -13.87 7.38 -10.25
C LYS A 26 -13.50 8.74 -9.69
N THR A 27 -13.05 8.77 -8.43
CA THR A 27 -12.64 9.99 -7.75
C THR A 27 -11.41 10.61 -8.39
N LEU A 28 -10.37 9.82 -8.68
CA LEU A 28 -9.16 10.27 -9.35
C LEU A 28 -9.46 11.04 -10.65
N LYS A 29 -10.40 10.56 -11.46
CA LYS A 29 -10.81 11.18 -12.73
C LYS A 29 -11.51 12.55 -12.59
N THR A 30 -11.81 12.99 -11.36
CA THR A 30 -12.39 14.31 -11.10
C THR A 30 -11.33 15.40 -10.86
N TYR A 31 -10.07 15.02 -10.61
CA TYR A 31 -8.99 15.95 -10.33
C TYR A 31 -8.27 16.40 -11.60
N LYS A 32 -7.83 17.65 -11.65
CA LYS A 32 -6.99 18.14 -12.77
C LYS A 32 -5.62 17.44 -12.76
N GLY A 33 -5.13 17.02 -13.93
CA GLY A 33 -3.80 16.40 -14.06
C GLY A 33 -3.77 14.93 -13.65
N HIS A 34 -4.93 14.28 -13.55
CA HIS A 34 -5.07 12.89 -13.14
C HIS A 34 -4.61 11.88 -14.20
N GLU A 35 -4.43 12.33 -15.45
CA GLU A 35 -4.27 11.50 -16.64
C GLU A 35 -3.07 10.53 -16.55
N PRO A 36 -1.86 10.95 -16.10
CA PRO A 36 -0.72 10.05 -15.98
C PRO A 36 -0.98 8.89 -15.01
N VAL A 37 -1.47 9.21 -13.80
CA VAL A 37 -1.82 8.22 -12.77
C VAL A 37 -2.94 7.30 -13.26
N THR A 38 -3.97 7.87 -13.87
CA THR A 38 -5.13 7.13 -14.39
C THR A 38 -4.70 6.14 -15.45
N ALA A 39 -3.84 6.55 -16.39
CA ALA A 39 -3.36 5.68 -17.46
C ALA A 39 -2.57 4.48 -16.89
N LEU A 40 -1.69 4.71 -15.92
CA LEU A 40 -0.92 3.64 -15.27
C LEU A 40 -1.81 2.71 -14.43
N MET A 41 -2.78 3.24 -13.70
CA MET A 41 -3.72 2.44 -12.91
C MET A 41 -4.66 1.60 -13.79
N GLU A 42 -5.11 2.12 -14.93
CA GLU A 42 -5.87 1.32 -15.92
C GLU A 42 -4.98 0.24 -16.54
N LYS A 43 -3.72 0.55 -16.83
CA LYS A 43 -2.75 -0.42 -17.34
C LYS A 43 -2.48 -1.53 -16.32
N ALA A 44 -2.34 -1.19 -15.04
CA ALA A 44 -2.16 -2.15 -13.95
C ALA A 44 -3.35 -3.13 -13.85
N GLN A 45 -4.58 -2.61 -13.89
CA GLN A 45 -5.80 -3.45 -13.90
C GLN A 45 -5.86 -4.39 -15.11
N LYS A 46 -5.50 -3.90 -16.31
CA LYS A 46 -5.46 -4.71 -17.53
C LYS A 46 -4.40 -5.81 -17.45
N LEU A 47 -3.20 -5.48 -16.98
CA LEU A 47 -2.11 -6.44 -16.84
C LEU A 47 -2.40 -7.50 -15.78
N ALA A 48 -3.06 -7.14 -14.67
CA ALA A 48 -3.45 -8.09 -13.63
C ALA A 48 -4.38 -9.19 -14.17
N LYS A 49 -5.24 -8.85 -15.13
CA LYS A 49 -6.17 -9.77 -15.81
C LYS A 49 -5.55 -10.50 -17.01
N SER A 50 -4.29 -10.23 -17.33
CA SER A 50 -3.58 -10.83 -18.47
C SER A 50 -2.68 -11.99 -18.03
N GLU A 51 -2.26 -12.81 -19.00
CA GLU A 51 -1.28 -13.88 -18.84
C GLU A 51 0.18 -13.39 -18.96
N VAL A 52 0.41 -12.07 -19.04
CA VAL A 52 1.77 -11.50 -19.10
C VAL A 52 2.52 -11.86 -17.80
N PRO A 53 3.74 -12.41 -17.89
CA PRO A 53 4.55 -12.72 -16.70
C PRO A 53 4.75 -11.49 -15.81
N PRO A 54 4.76 -11.63 -14.46
CA PRO A 54 4.92 -10.49 -13.55
C PRO A 54 6.12 -9.58 -13.84
N SER A 55 7.29 -10.16 -14.13
CA SER A 55 8.50 -9.40 -14.44
C SER A 55 8.34 -8.52 -15.68
N GLU A 56 7.59 -8.97 -16.69
CA GLU A 56 7.30 -8.17 -17.89
C GLU A 56 6.17 -7.17 -17.66
N ALA A 57 5.14 -7.54 -16.89
CA ALA A 57 4.05 -6.65 -16.55
C ALA A 57 4.55 -5.44 -15.75
N ILE A 58 5.40 -5.66 -14.75
CA ILE A 58 5.99 -4.60 -13.92
C ILE A 58 6.85 -3.66 -14.75
N LYS A 59 7.72 -4.19 -15.63
CA LYS A 59 8.50 -3.36 -16.58
C LYS A 59 7.63 -2.46 -17.47
N LYS A 60 6.42 -2.90 -17.80
CA LYS A 60 5.47 -2.07 -18.56
C LYS A 60 4.83 -0.98 -17.71
N LEU A 61 4.82 -1.09 -16.38
CA LEU A 61 4.28 -0.10 -15.46
C LEU A 61 5.32 0.93 -15.04
N GLY A 62 6.61 0.57 -15.09
CA GLY A 62 7.73 1.44 -14.77
C GLY A 62 8.74 0.75 -13.87
N GLU A 63 9.54 1.55 -13.19
CA GLU A 63 10.55 1.08 -12.23
C GLU A 63 10.23 1.52 -10.80
N GLY A 64 9.22 2.36 -10.59
CA GLY A 64 8.77 2.78 -9.26
C GLY A 64 9.39 4.09 -8.79
N TRP A 65 10.25 4.73 -9.58
CA TRP A 65 10.98 5.95 -9.20
C TRP A 65 10.09 7.16 -8.94
N VAL A 66 8.85 7.12 -9.43
CA VAL A 66 7.85 8.16 -9.22
C VAL A 66 6.57 7.56 -8.63
N GLY A 67 5.82 8.38 -7.88
CA GLY A 67 4.64 7.93 -7.16
C GLY A 67 3.59 7.24 -8.03
N ASP A 68 3.43 7.69 -9.29
CA ASP A 68 2.48 7.16 -10.26
C ASP A 68 2.81 5.71 -10.66
N GLU A 69 4.11 5.41 -10.81
CA GLU A 69 4.59 4.06 -11.09
C GLU A 69 4.48 3.18 -9.85
N ALA A 70 4.89 3.71 -8.69
CA ALA A 70 4.90 2.96 -7.44
C ALA A 70 3.49 2.48 -7.05
N ILE A 71 2.47 3.36 -7.15
CA ILE A 71 1.08 2.99 -6.89
C ILE A 71 0.53 1.99 -7.92
N ALA A 72 0.92 2.12 -9.19
CA ALA A 72 0.47 1.22 -10.25
C ALA A 72 1.06 -0.19 -10.13
N ILE A 73 2.36 -0.30 -9.84
CA ILE A 73 3.04 -1.59 -9.60
C ILE A 73 2.43 -2.30 -8.39
N SER A 74 2.22 -1.56 -7.30
CA SER A 74 1.60 -2.08 -6.07
C SER A 74 0.18 -2.56 -6.33
N THR A 75 -0.63 -1.77 -7.04
CA THR A 75 -2.00 -2.13 -7.41
C THR A 75 -2.04 -3.35 -8.31
N TYR A 76 -1.14 -3.46 -9.29
CA TYR A 76 -1.01 -4.65 -10.14
C TYR A 76 -0.76 -5.91 -9.30
N CYS A 77 0.22 -5.86 -8.39
CA CYS A 77 0.57 -7.01 -7.56
C CYS A 77 -0.58 -7.42 -6.64
N ALA A 78 -1.26 -6.44 -6.03
CA ALA A 78 -2.43 -6.68 -5.18
C ALA A 78 -3.59 -7.33 -5.96
N LEU A 79 -3.86 -6.88 -7.19
CA LEU A 79 -4.91 -7.47 -8.03
C LEU A 79 -4.55 -8.85 -8.59
N LYS A 80 -3.25 -9.11 -8.83
CA LYS A 80 -2.79 -10.39 -9.38
C LYS A 80 -2.78 -11.49 -8.33
N GLU A 81 -2.44 -11.17 -7.08
CA GLU A 81 -2.37 -12.11 -5.96
C GLU A 81 -3.15 -11.61 -4.74
N PRO A 82 -4.47 -11.41 -4.83
CA PRO A 82 -5.26 -10.70 -3.82
C PRO A 82 -5.40 -11.44 -2.49
N LYS A 83 -5.01 -12.72 -2.43
CA LYS A 83 -5.16 -13.58 -1.25
C LYS A 83 -3.85 -14.16 -0.74
N ASP A 84 -2.74 -13.91 -1.43
CA ASP A 84 -1.42 -14.43 -1.08
C ASP A 84 -0.47 -13.25 -0.86
N PHE A 85 -0.47 -12.74 0.37
CA PHE A 85 0.36 -11.62 0.79
C PHE A 85 1.84 -11.84 0.44
N ALA A 86 2.36 -13.04 0.73
CA ALA A 86 3.77 -13.33 0.53
C ALA A 86 4.15 -13.35 -0.96
N LYS A 87 3.29 -13.95 -1.81
CA LYS A 87 3.52 -13.97 -3.25
C LYS A 87 3.38 -12.58 -3.86
N ALA A 88 2.39 -11.81 -3.45
CA ALA A 88 2.21 -10.43 -3.90
C ALA A 88 3.44 -9.56 -3.55
N VAL A 89 3.90 -9.60 -2.29
CA VAL A 89 5.07 -8.82 -1.85
C VAL A 89 6.31 -9.21 -2.64
N LYS A 90 6.56 -10.51 -2.81
CA LYS A 90 7.67 -10.98 -3.65
C LYS A 90 7.57 -10.46 -5.09
N MET A 91 6.38 -10.32 -5.66
CA MET A 91 6.23 -9.73 -6.99
C MET A 91 6.58 -8.25 -7.00
N ALA A 92 6.06 -7.49 -6.02
CA ALA A 92 6.29 -6.05 -5.94
C ALA A 92 7.76 -5.70 -5.68
N VAL A 93 8.51 -6.51 -4.94
CA VAL A 93 9.91 -6.18 -4.62
C VAL A 93 10.94 -6.76 -5.60
N ASN A 94 10.56 -7.75 -6.44
CA ASN A 94 11.49 -8.39 -7.38
C ASN A 94 11.56 -7.64 -8.73
N HIS A 95 11.93 -6.37 -8.69
CA HIS A 95 12.32 -5.57 -9.85
C HIS A 95 13.51 -4.66 -9.52
N ASN A 96 14.21 -4.17 -10.55
CA ASN A 96 15.48 -3.44 -10.40
C ASN A 96 15.33 -1.94 -10.08
N GLY A 97 14.14 -1.50 -9.68
CA GLY A 97 13.85 -0.09 -9.42
C GLY A 97 13.59 0.18 -7.95
N ASP A 98 12.72 1.15 -7.65
CA ASP A 98 12.35 1.58 -6.29
C ASP A 98 11.41 0.56 -5.61
N SER A 99 11.97 -0.61 -5.33
CA SER A 99 11.25 -1.82 -4.90
C SER A 99 10.77 -1.78 -3.45
N ASP A 100 11.40 -0.96 -2.60
CA ASP A 100 11.01 -0.74 -1.22
C ASP A 100 9.69 0.05 -1.13
N SER A 101 9.55 1.13 -1.90
CA SER A 101 8.31 1.90 -1.99
C SER A 101 7.14 1.07 -2.52
N THR A 102 7.35 0.26 -3.57
CA THR A 102 6.31 -0.61 -4.12
C THR A 102 5.92 -1.71 -3.13
N GLY A 103 6.89 -2.31 -2.44
CA GLY A 103 6.65 -3.27 -1.36
C GLY A 103 5.85 -2.66 -0.20
N ALA A 104 6.21 -1.46 0.24
CA ALA A 104 5.54 -0.76 1.33
C ALA A 104 4.09 -0.36 0.98
N ILE A 105 3.86 0.19 -0.21
CA ILE A 105 2.52 0.54 -0.67
C ILE A 105 1.65 -0.71 -0.80
N LEU A 106 2.16 -1.78 -1.42
CA LEU A 106 1.46 -3.05 -1.49
C LEU A 106 1.14 -3.63 -0.11
N GLY A 107 2.11 -3.58 0.81
CA GLY A 107 1.96 -4.05 2.19
C GLY A 107 0.82 -3.33 2.91
N ASN A 108 0.67 -2.02 2.71
CA ASN A 108 -0.48 -1.26 3.22
C ASN A 108 -1.80 -1.76 2.61
N ILE A 109 -1.85 -1.92 1.28
CA ILE A 109 -3.07 -2.33 0.56
C ILE A 109 -3.54 -3.72 1.02
N LEU A 110 -2.67 -4.73 0.92
CA LEU A 110 -3.04 -6.11 1.29
C LEU A 110 -3.07 -6.33 2.79
N GLY A 111 -2.26 -5.61 3.58
CA GLY A 111 -2.34 -5.67 5.04
C GLY A 111 -3.69 -5.18 5.56
N ALA A 112 -4.24 -4.12 4.95
CA ALA A 112 -5.57 -3.63 5.28
C ALA A 112 -6.70 -4.60 4.87
N GLU A 113 -6.56 -5.32 3.74
CA GLU A 113 -7.59 -6.26 3.26
C GLU A 113 -7.52 -7.62 3.97
N LEU A 114 -6.31 -8.14 4.17
CA LEU A 114 -6.08 -9.51 4.59
C LEU A 114 -5.84 -9.66 6.10
N GLY A 115 -5.51 -8.57 6.79
CA GLY A 115 -5.14 -8.62 8.20
C GLY A 115 -3.73 -9.18 8.45
N VAL A 116 -3.24 -8.94 9.66
CA VAL A 116 -1.88 -9.33 10.09
C VAL A 116 -1.68 -10.85 10.08
N GLU A 117 -2.75 -11.62 10.27
CA GLU A 117 -2.74 -13.07 10.30
C GLU A 117 -2.38 -13.72 8.94
N LYS A 118 -2.46 -12.95 7.85
CA LYS A 118 -2.04 -13.41 6.52
C LYS A 118 -0.60 -13.05 6.19
N ILE A 119 0.07 -12.28 7.05
CA ILE A 119 1.50 -11.96 6.90
C ILE A 119 2.31 -13.13 7.46
N PRO A 120 3.34 -13.64 6.74
CA PRO A 120 4.21 -14.68 7.26
C PRO A 120 4.81 -14.29 8.62
N GLU A 121 4.61 -15.12 9.64
CA GLU A 121 5.08 -14.85 11.01
C GLU A 121 6.59 -14.55 11.06
N LYS A 122 7.38 -15.26 10.24
CA LYS A 122 8.82 -15.01 10.13
C LYS A 122 9.14 -13.60 9.65
N TRP A 123 8.32 -12.98 8.81
CA TRP A 123 8.56 -11.61 8.33
C TRP A 123 8.23 -10.60 9.42
N ILE A 124 7.14 -10.81 10.15
CA ILE A 124 6.78 -9.99 11.31
C ILE A 124 7.94 -9.98 12.32
N LYS A 125 8.45 -11.16 12.70
CA LYS A 125 9.54 -11.27 13.70
C LYS A 125 10.88 -10.64 13.30
N HIS A 126 11.09 -10.34 12.01
CA HIS A 126 12.36 -9.81 11.50
C HIS A 126 12.28 -8.34 11.07
N VAL A 127 11.09 -7.73 11.06
CA VAL A 127 11.00 -6.29 10.78
C VAL A 127 11.49 -5.52 11.99
N GLU A 128 12.30 -4.49 11.74
CA GLU A 128 12.74 -3.58 12.79
C GLU A 128 11.52 -2.93 13.45
N LEU A 129 11.57 -2.75 14.76
CA LEU A 129 10.49 -2.16 15.54
C LEU A 129 9.15 -2.90 15.43
N SER A 130 9.15 -4.22 15.23
CA SER A 130 7.92 -5.00 15.04
C SER A 130 6.91 -4.82 16.17
N ASP A 131 7.37 -4.76 17.42
CA ASP A 131 6.49 -4.63 18.58
C ASP A 131 5.90 -3.22 18.65
N GLU A 132 6.70 -2.20 18.37
CA GLU A 132 6.29 -0.78 18.32
C GLU A 132 5.32 -0.53 17.16
N LEU A 133 5.59 -1.08 15.97
CA LEU A 133 4.69 -1.01 14.81
C LEU A 133 3.35 -1.70 15.13
N GLY A 134 3.40 -2.87 15.78
CA GLY A 134 2.20 -3.58 16.22
C GLY A 134 1.41 -2.79 17.27
N GLN A 135 2.09 -2.07 18.16
CA GLN A 135 1.44 -1.18 19.12
C GLN A 135 0.82 0.04 18.45
N LEU A 136 1.54 0.68 17.52
CA LEU A 136 1.06 1.82 16.76
C LEU A 136 -0.20 1.47 15.95
N ALA A 137 -0.23 0.28 15.34
CA ALA A 137 -1.42 -0.20 14.62
C ALA A 137 -2.64 -0.36 15.54
N LYS A 138 -2.45 -0.88 16.76
CA LYS A 138 -3.53 -0.97 17.77
C LYS A 138 -4.00 0.40 18.22
N ASP A 139 -3.07 1.31 18.43
CA ASP A 139 -3.36 2.68 18.86
C ASP A 139 -4.09 3.47 17.76
N LEU A 140 -3.77 3.26 16.48
CA LEU A 140 -4.49 3.85 15.33
C LEU A 140 -5.93 3.32 15.20
N TYR A 141 -6.19 2.10 15.65
CA TYR A 141 -7.54 1.53 15.64
C TYR A 141 -8.44 2.13 16.72
N VAL A 142 -7.85 2.56 17.83
CA VAL A 142 -8.53 3.23 18.94
C VAL A 142 -8.55 4.74 18.67
N LYS A 143 -9.61 5.46 19.04
CA LYS A 143 -9.57 6.93 18.86
C LYS A 143 -8.48 7.49 19.77
N PRO A 144 -7.70 8.49 19.34
CA PRO A 144 -6.63 9.07 20.17
C PRO A 144 -7.10 9.58 21.55
N GLN A 145 -8.37 9.94 21.66
CA GLN A 145 -9.04 10.41 22.88
C GLN A 145 -9.22 9.30 23.93
N ASP A 146 -9.22 8.05 23.47
CA ASP A 146 -9.43 6.85 24.28
C ASP A 146 -8.08 6.20 24.68
N ILE A 147 -6.94 6.80 24.29
CA ILE A 147 -5.60 6.39 24.72
C ILE A 147 -5.23 7.23 25.96
N GLU A 148 -5.27 6.59 27.12
CA GLU A 148 -4.80 7.19 28.37
C GLU A 148 -3.31 7.60 28.19
N ASP A 149 -3.01 8.88 28.43
CA ASP A 149 -1.66 9.46 28.29
C ASP A 149 -1.00 9.35 26.90
N ALA A 150 -1.76 9.50 25.81
CA ALA A 150 -1.23 9.53 24.43
C ALA A 150 0.02 10.41 24.25
N ALA A 151 0.06 11.58 24.91
CA ALA A 151 1.19 12.52 24.88
C ALA A 151 2.45 12.03 25.61
N LYS A 152 2.33 11.13 26.61
CA LYS A 152 3.49 10.46 27.22
C LYS A 152 3.97 9.29 26.37
N ARG A 153 3.04 8.60 25.72
CA ARG A 153 3.33 7.41 24.88
C ARG A 153 4.01 7.79 23.56
N TYR A 154 3.59 8.90 22.97
CA TYR A 154 4.18 9.51 21.77
C TYR A 154 4.63 10.93 22.09
N PRO A 155 5.73 11.10 22.85
CA PRO A 155 6.22 12.43 23.19
C PRO A 155 6.62 13.14 21.91
N VAL A 156 5.92 14.22 21.58
CA VAL A 156 6.33 15.11 20.49
C VAL A 156 7.53 15.88 21.02
N SER A 157 8.74 15.44 20.66
CA SER A 157 9.93 16.26 20.87
C SER A 157 9.78 17.51 20.00
N ASP A 158 10.07 18.67 20.57
CA ASP A 158 10.12 19.94 19.84
C ASP A 158 11.21 19.84 18.75
N LEU A 159 10.80 19.57 17.50
CA LEU A 159 11.67 19.42 16.32
C LEU A 159 12.31 20.75 15.87
N SER A 160 12.22 21.79 16.70
CA SER A 160 12.77 23.12 16.41
C SER A 160 14.30 23.22 16.53
N ASN A 161 15.00 22.16 16.97
CA ASN A 161 16.45 22.20 17.22
C ASN A 161 17.33 21.28 16.35
N ASP A 162 16.79 20.55 15.36
CA ASP A 162 17.57 19.61 14.54
C ASP A 162 17.69 19.99 13.04
N PHE A 163 17.64 21.29 12.71
CA PHE A 163 18.04 21.81 11.39
C PHE A 163 18.94 23.04 11.50
#